data_AF-A0A377A6C2-F1
#
_entry.id   AF-A0A377A6C2-F1
#
_cell.length_a   1.000
_cell.length_b   1.000
_cell.length_c   1.000
_cell.angle_alpha   90.00
_cell.angle_beta   90.00
_cell.angle_gamma   90.00
#
_symmetry.space_group_name_H-M   'P 1'
#
loop_
_entity.id
_entity.type
_entity.pdbx_description
1 polymer ?
#
loop_
_entity_poly.entity_id
_entity_poly.type
_entity_poly.pdbx_seq_one_letter_code
_entity_poly.pdbx_strand_id
1 'polypeptide(L)'
;MERLLSDTECLVKKLDMVPVECVVRNRAAGSLVKRLGIEEGIELNPPLFDLFLKNDAMHDPMVNESYCETFGWVSKENLARMKELTYKANDVLKKLFDDAGLILVDFKLEFGLYKGEVVLGDEFSRTAAACGTKKHWRKWTKTVSARASVA
;
A
#
# COMPACT_ATOMS: atom_id res chain seq x y z
N MET A 1 -12.46 -1.48 19.76
CA MET A 1 -12.01 -0.12 20.06
C MET A 1 -10.54 -0.07 19.66
N GLU A 2 -10.21 0.66 18.59
CA GLU A 2 -8.84 0.81 18.09
C GLU A 2 -8.19 2.01 18.79
N ARG A 3 -6.99 1.86 19.33
CA ARG A 3 -6.29 2.94 20.06
C ARG A 3 -4.79 2.68 20.18
N LEU A 4 -4.01 3.75 20.36
CA LEU A 4 -2.63 3.64 20.81
C LEU A 4 -2.60 3.21 22.28
N LEU A 5 -1.71 2.28 22.62
CA LEU A 5 -1.48 1.80 23.98
C LEU A 5 -0.22 2.43 24.58
N SER A 6 0.78 2.66 23.74
CA SER A 6 2.06 3.30 24.09
C SER A 6 2.64 3.99 22.85
N ASP A 7 3.85 4.54 22.96
CA ASP A 7 4.57 5.15 21.83
C ASP A 7 4.87 4.17 20.69
N THR A 8 4.86 2.86 20.97
CA THR A 8 5.22 1.81 20.00
C THR A 8 4.17 0.71 19.84
N GLU A 9 3.04 0.76 20.55
CA GLU A 9 2.03 -0.29 20.53
C GLU A 9 0.64 0.26 20.20
N CYS A 10 -0.09 -0.48 19.37
CA CYS A 10 -1.46 -0.17 19.00
C CYS A 10 -2.38 -1.39 19.23
N LEU A 11 -3.59 -1.12 19.72
CA LEU A 11 -4.65 -2.10 19.82
C LEU A 11 -5.46 -2.07 18.52
N VAL A 12 -5.44 -3.17 17.78
CA VAL A 12 -6.12 -3.34 16.50
C VAL A 12 -7.06 -4.53 16.51
N LYS A 13 -7.95 -4.61 15.52
CA LYS A 13 -8.73 -5.83 15.29
C LYS A 13 -7.80 -6.93 14.77
N LYS A 14 -7.99 -8.15 15.26
CA LYS A 14 -7.36 -9.33 14.65
C LYS A 14 -8.04 -9.60 13.30
N LEU A 15 -7.27 -9.47 12.22
CA LEU A 15 -7.73 -9.69 10.86
C LEU A 15 -7.25 -11.04 10.33
N ASP A 16 -8.03 -11.66 9.45
CA ASP A 16 -7.56 -12.72 8.58
C ASP A 16 -6.90 -12.08 7.34
N MET A 17 -5.57 -12.03 7.31
CA MET A 17 -4.84 -11.22 6.34
C MET A 17 -4.87 -11.85 4.94
N VAL A 18 -5.22 -11.04 3.94
CA VAL A 18 -5.08 -11.42 2.53
C VAL A 18 -3.60 -11.33 2.17
N PRO A 19 -2.97 -12.38 1.61
CA PRO A 19 -1.53 -12.41 1.36
C PRO A 19 -1.13 -11.61 0.10
N VAL A 20 -1.78 -10.48 -0.15
CA VAL A 20 -1.55 -9.66 -1.34
C VAL A 20 -1.44 -8.19 -0.94
N GLU A 21 -0.38 -7.56 -1.41
CA GLU A 21 -0.11 -6.14 -1.26
C GLU A 21 -0.76 -5.37 -2.41
N CYS A 22 -1.55 -4.33 -2.09
CA CYS A 22 -2.16 -3.43 -3.07
C CYS A 22 -1.31 -2.17 -3.20
N VAL A 23 -0.70 -1.95 -4.37
CA VAL A 23 0.20 -0.82 -4.61
C VAL A 23 -0.43 0.14 -5.61
N VAL A 24 -0.65 1.39 -5.20
CA VAL A 24 -1.05 2.48 -6.12
C VAL A 24 0.15 3.35 -6.44
N ARG A 25 0.29 3.71 -7.72
CA ARG A 25 1.37 4.58 -8.20
C ARG A 25 0.79 5.79 -8.92
N ASN A 26 1.09 6.98 -8.39
CA ASN A 26 0.76 8.26 -9.02
C ASN A 26 1.87 8.76 -9.93
N ARG A 27 3.13 8.37 -9.64
CA ARG A 27 4.30 8.67 -10.48
C ARG A 27 5.18 7.43 -10.62
N ALA A 28 5.93 7.35 -11.71
CA ALA A 28 6.85 6.24 -11.93
C ALA A 28 8.04 6.31 -10.96
N ALA A 29 8.28 5.22 -10.23
CA ALA A 29 9.43 5.07 -9.34
C ALA A 29 9.76 3.59 -9.13
N GLY A 30 10.91 3.33 -8.49
CA GLY A 30 11.22 2.01 -7.93
C GLY A 30 11.19 0.87 -8.95
N SER A 31 10.47 -0.21 -8.62
CA SER A 31 10.39 -1.41 -9.45
C SER A 31 9.71 -1.17 -10.79
N LEU A 32 8.80 -0.19 -10.90
CA LEU A 32 8.14 0.13 -12.16
C LEU A 32 9.13 0.66 -13.21
N VAL A 33 10.00 1.60 -12.81
CA VAL A 33 11.06 2.18 -13.66
C VAL A 33 12.01 1.08 -14.13
N LYS A 34 12.46 0.22 -13.22
CA LYS A 34 13.35 -0.91 -13.56
C LYS A 34 12.70 -1.92 -14.51
N ARG A 35 11.40 -2.20 -14.32
CA ARG A 35 10.66 -3.21 -15.08
C ARG A 35 10.29 -2.73 -16.49
N LEU A 36 9.95 -1.45 -16.65
CA LEU A 36 9.45 -0.92 -17.93
C LEU A 36 10.44 0.00 -18.66
N GLY A 37 11.54 0.39 -18.04
CA GLY A 37 12.52 1.32 -18.64
C GLY A 37 11.98 2.73 -18.86
N ILE A 38 10.89 3.10 -18.18
CA ILE A 38 10.30 4.43 -18.24
C ILE A 38 11.07 5.42 -17.36
N GLU A 39 10.98 6.71 -17.68
CA GLU A 39 11.63 7.76 -16.90
C GLU A 39 11.07 7.85 -15.47
N GLU A 40 11.95 8.00 -14.48
CA GLU A 40 11.54 8.19 -13.08
C GLU A 40 10.88 9.55 -12.90
N GLY A 41 9.76 9.57 -12.18
CA GLY A 41 9.01 10.79 -11.87
C GLY A 41 7.90 11.13 -12.86
N ILE A 42 7.75 10.42 -13.98
CA ILE A 42 6.63 10.66 -14.91
C ILE A 42 5.29 10.48 -14.18
N GLU A 43 4.34 11.35 -14.49
CA GLU A 43 3.01 11.30 -13.90
C GLU A 43 2.14 10.24 -14.58
N LEU A 44 1.45 9.42 -13.77
CA LEU A 44 0.65 8.29 -14.25
C LEU A 44 -0.82 8.67 -14.14
N ASN A 45 -1.45 8.89 -15.30
CA ASN A 45 -2.84 9.33 -15.41
C ASN A 45 -3.62 8.42 -16.36
N PRO A 46 -4.54 7.56 -15.86
CA PRO A 46 -4.87 7.34 -14.45
C PRO A 46 -3.73 6.66 -13.65
N PRO A 47 -3.76 6.74 -12.30
CA PRO A 47 -2.76 6.06 -11.46
C PRO A 47 -2.79 4.54 -11.65
N LEU A 48 -1.61 3.92 -11.64
CA LEU A 48 -1.48 2.47 -11.79
C LEU A 48 -1.82 1.76 -10.48
N PHE A 49 -2.27 0.51 -10.61
CA PHE A 49 -2.56 -0.40 -9.52
C PHE A 49 -1.88 -1.74 -9.77
N ASP A 50 -0.91 -2.08 -8.93
CA ASP A 50 -0.19 -3.34 -8.96
C ASP A 50 -0.61 -4.22 -7.76
N LEU A 51 -0.57 -5.54 -7.95
CA LEU A 51 -0.70 -6.53 -6.88
C LEU A 51 0.62 -7.28 -6.72
N PHE A 52 1.05 -7.49 -5.48
CA PHE A 52 2.23 -8.31 -5.15
C PHE A 52 1.85 -9.38 -4.13
N LEU A 53 2.25 -10.63 -4.37
CA LEU A 53 2.05 -11.72 -3.41
C LEU A 53 3.06 -11.54 -2.28
N LYS A 54 2.61 -11.52 -1.02
CA LYS A 54 3.50 -11.42 0.14
C LYS A 54 4.26 -12.74 0.33
N ASN A 55 5.51 -12.77 -0.13
CA ASN A 55 6.39 -13.93 -0.07
C ASN A 55 7.86 -13.49 -0.13
N ASP A 56 8.46 -13.27 1.05
CA ASP A 56 9.84 -12.79 1.20
C ASP A 56 10.86 -13.69 0.47
N ALA A 57 10.64 -15.01 0.46
CA ALA A 57 11.53 -15.98 -0.18
C ALA A 57 11.56 -15.82 -1.71
N MET A 58 10.48 -15.30 -2.29
CA MET A 58 10.34 -15.04 -3.73
C MET A 58 10.41 -13.56 -4.08
N HIS A 59 10.81 -12.71 -3.13
CA HIS A 59 10.93 -11.26 -3.29
C HIS A 59 9.62 -10.60 -3.75
N ASP A 60 8.50 -11.02 -3.16
CA ASP A 60 7.15 -10.49 -3.40
C ASP A 60 6.79 -10.38 -4.88
N PRO A 61 6.56 -11.52 -5.57
CA PRO A 61 6.34 -11.51 -7.01
C PRO A 61 5.07 -10.72 -7.38
N MET A 62 5.15 -9.97 -8.47
CA MET A 62 3.98 -9.29 -9.04
C MET A 62 2.98 -10.33 -9.53
N VAL A 63 1.72 -10.15 -9.16
CA VAL A 63 0.59 -11.01 -9.55
C VAL A 63 -0.52 -10.16 -10.16
N ASN A 64 -1.60 -10.80 -10.58
CA ASN A 64 -2.80 -10.12 -11.07
C ASN A 64 -4.06 -10.75 -10.46
N GLU A 65 -5.23 -10.22 -10.81
CA GLU A 65 -6.52 -10.65 -10.26
C GLU A 65 -6.80 -12.14 -10.52
N SER A 66 -6.33 -12.72 -11.64
CA SER A 66 -6.53 -14.14 -11.95
C SER A 66 -5.76 -15.06 -11.01
N TYR A 67 -4.60 -14.64 -10.50
CA TYR A 67 -3.85 -15.40 -9.49
C TYR A 67 -4.65 -15.45 -8.18
N CYS A 68 -5.21 -14.30 -7.76
CA CYS A 68 -6.00 -14.21 -6.54
C CYS A 68 -7.21 -15.16 -6.57
N GLU A 69 -7.90 -15.23 -7.71
CA GLU A 69 -8.99 -16.17 -7.94
C GLU A 69 -8.52 -17.63 -8.00
N THR A 70 -7.50 -17.92 -8.81
CA THR A 70 -7.01 -19.28 -9.05
C THR A 70 -6.51 -19.95 -7.78
N PHE A 71 -5.78 -19.21 -6.94
CA PHE A 71 -5.20 -19.72 -5.70
C PHE A 71 -6.09 -19.50 -4.47
N GLY A 72 -7.28 -18.91 -4.65
CA GLY A 72 -8.23 -18.69 -3.56
C GLY A 72 -7.73 -17.77 -2.45
N TRP A 73 -6.85 -16.81 -2.78
CA TRP A 73 -6.29 -15.88 -1.78
C TRP A 73 -7.33 -14.89 -1.26
N VAL A 74 -8.27 -14.49 -2.12
CA VAL A 74 -9.37 -13.57 -1.81
C VAL A 74 -10.48 -13.71 -2.84
N SER A 75 -11.75 -13.53 -2.43
CA SER A 75 -12.88 -13.53 -3.36
C SER A 75 -12.82 -12.34 -4.33
N LYS A 76 -13.46 -12.46 -5.50
CA LYS A 76 -13.56 -11.34 -6.46
C LYS A 76 -14.17 -10.09 -5.85
N GLU A 77 -15.21 -10.27 -5.05
CA GLU A 77 -15.90 -9.17 -4.37
C GLU A 77 -14.97 -8.46 -3.38
N ASN A 78 -14.27 -9.21 -2.55
CA ASN A 78 -13.33 -8.64 -1.58
C ASN A 78 -12.13 -7.99 -2.28
N LEU A 79 -11.62 -8.57 -3.37
CA LEU A 79 -10.53 -7.96 -4.15
C LEU A 79 -10.97 -6.65 -4.81
N ALA A 80 -12.18 -6.62 -5.39
CA ALA A 80 -12.76 -5.39 -5.94
C ALA A 80 -12.90 -4.32 -4.85
N ARG A 81 -13.35 -4.72 -3.65
CA ARG A 81 -13.46 -3.82 -2.50
C ARG A 81 -12.10 -3.31 -2.00
N MET A 82 -11.08 -4.15 -1.95
CA MET A 82 -9.70 -3.74 -1.62
C MET A 82 -9.19 -2.69 -2.61
N LYS A 83 -9.40 -2.92 -3.92
CA LYS A 83 -9.02 -1.97 -4.98
C LYS A 83 -9.75 -0.64 -4.86
N GLU A 84 -11.07 -0.66 -4.63
CA GLU A 84 -11.88 0.54 -4.39
C GLU A 84 -11.36 1.35 -3.18
N LEU A 85 -11.14 0.68 -2.04
CA LEU A 85 -10.64 1.31 -0.83
C LEU A 85 -9.23 1.88 -1.02
N THR A 86 -8.38 1.20 -1.79
CA THR A 86 -7.02 1.69 -2.08
C THR A 86 -7.04 2.95 -2.95
N TYR A 87 -7.89 3.01 -3.98
CA TYR A 87 -8.05 4.25 -4.75
C TYR A 87 -8.66 5.38 -3.92
N LYS A 88 -9.65 5.09 -3.07
CA LYS A 88 -10.20 6.08 -2.15
C LYS A 88 -9.14 6.61 -1.17
N ALA A 89 -8.28 5.72 -0.65
CA ALA A 89 -7.15 6.13 0.17
C ALA A 89 -6.18 7.01 -0.62
N ASN A 90 -5.91 6.69 -1.90
CA ASN A 90 -5.07 7.53 -2.76
C ASN A 90 -5.62 8.95 -2.87
N ASP A 91 -6.92 9.13 -3.10
CA ASP A 91 -7.52 10.47 -3.23
C ASP A 91 -7.36 11.29 -1.94
N VAL A 92 -7.62 10.66 -0.78
CA VAL A 92 -7.47 11.31 0.53
C VAL A 92 -6.01 11.65 0.81
N LEU A 93 -5.09 10.71 0.60
CA LEU A 93 -3.68 10.87 0.91
C LEU A 93 -3.00 11.84 -0.05
N LYS A 94 -3.32 11.82 -1.36
CA LYS A 94 -2.78 12.80 -2.31
C LYS A 94 -3.06 14.22 -1.88
N LYS A 95 -4.30 14.50 -1.46
CA LYS A 95 -4.69 15.82 -0.96
C LYS A 95 -3.93 16.17 0.31
N LEU A 96 -3.89 15.26 1.28
CA LEU A 96 -3.18 15.46 2.55
C LEU A 96 -1.68 15.77 2.34
N PHE A 97 -1.02 15.04 1.45
CA PHE A 97 0.39 15.27 1.14
C PHE A 97 0.59 16.57 0.37
N ASP A 98 -0.29 16.91 -0.59
CA ASP A 98 -0.19 18.16 -1.35
C ASP A 98 -0.37 19.40 -0.46
N ASP A 99 -1.32 19.36 0.49
CA ASP A 99 -1.53 20.40 1.50
C ASP A 99 -0.27 20.61 2.37
N ALA A 100 0.53 19.56 2.57
CA ALA A 100 1.82 19.61 3.26
C ALA A 100 3.02 19.96 2.34
N GLY A 101 2.78 20.28 1.06
CA GLY A 101 3.82 20.57 0.07
C GLY A 101 4.62 19.35 -0.41
N LEU A 102 4.06 18.15 -0.19
CA LEU A 102 4.65 16.86 -0.56
C LEU A 102 3.90 16.24 -1.75
N ILE A 103 4.59 15.34 -2.44
CA ILE A 103 4.02 14.54 -3.54
C ILE A 103 3.98 13.08 -3.07
N LEU A 104 2.79 12.48 -3.09
CA LEU A 104 2.62 11.04 -2.87
C LEU A 104 2.93 10.29 -4.18
N VAL A 105 4.11 9.69 -4.27
CA VAL A 105 4.62 9.03 -5.49
C VAL A 105 3.94 7.69 -5.69
N ASP A 106 4.05 6.81 -4.69
CA ASP A 106 3.36 5.53 -4.62
C ASP A 106 3.17 5.15 -3.14
N PHE A 107 2.29 4.19 -2.90
CA PHE A 107 2.14 3.55 -1.59
C PHE A 107 1.53 2.16 -1.70
N LYS A 108 1.71 1.40 -0.63
CA LYS A 108 1.25 0.03 -0.46
C LYS A 108 0.26 -0.05 0.70
N LEU A 109 -0.81 -0.81 0.52
CA LEU A 109 -1.74 -1.21 1.59
C LEU A 109 -1.88 -2.72 1.64
N GLU A 110 -2.13 -3.24 2.84
CA GLU A 110 -2.48 -4.64 3.08
C GLU A 110 -3.85 -4.67 3.76
N PHE A 111 -4.68 -5.65 3.36
CA PHE A 111 -6.03 -5.79 3.89
C PHE A 111 -6.20 -7.15 4.52
N GLY A 112 -7.13 -7.22 5.46
CA GLY A 112 -7.60 -8.48 5.99
C GLY A 112 -9.10 -8.47 6.19
N LEU A 113 -9.66 -9.63 6.48
CA LEU A 113 -11.07 -9.79 6.74
C LEU A 113 -11.33 -9.74 8.25
N TYR A 114 -12.33 -8.96 8.64
CA TYR A 114 -12.89 -8.98 9.99
C TYR A 114 -14.37 -9.28 9.90
N LYS A 115 -14.79 -10.46 10.37
CA LYS A 115 -16.18 -10.92 10.27
C LYS A 115 -16.71 -10.91 8.82
N GLY A 116 -15.86 -11.26 7.86
CA GLY A 116 -16.18 -11.29 6.43
C GLY A 116 -16.02 -9.95 5.70
N GLU A 117 -15.87 -8.83 6.43
CA GLU A 117 -15.72 -7.50 5.84
C GLU A 117 -14.26 -7.16 5.57
N VAL A 118 -13.99 -6.51 4.43
CA VAL A 118 -12.67 -5.99 4.08
C VAL A 118 -12.31 -4.81 4.98
N VAL A 119 -11.22 -4.94 5.73
CA VAL A 119 -10.69 -3.90 6.62
C VAL A 119 -9.24 -3.63 6.27
N LEU A 120 -8.87 -2.35 6.23
CA LEU A 120 -7.47 -1.95 6.11
C LEU A 120 -6.69 -2.43 7.32
N GLY A 121 -5.63 -3.21 7.09
CA GLY A 121 -4.74 -3.73 8.11
C GLY A 121 -3.35 -3.11 8.03
N ASP A 122 -2.41 -3.79 8.68
CA ASP A 122 -0.97 -3.46 8.68
C ASP A 122 -0.69 -1.99 9.08
N GLU A 123 0.23 -1.31 8.38
CA GLU A 123 0.61 0.07 8.64
C GLU A 123 0.61 0.92 7.37
N PHE A 124 0.27 2.20 7.53
CA PHE A 124 0.65 3.23 6.56
C PHE A 124 1.72 4.12 7.20
N SER A 125 2.97 3.89 6.83
CA SER A 125 4.13 4.60 7.36
C SER A 125 5.09 5.00 6.23
N ARG A 126 6.23 5.60 6.59
CA ARG A 126 7.25 6.02 5.59
C ARG A 126 7.91 4.83 4.88
N THR A 127 7.76 3.61 5.39
CA THR A 127 8.24 2.38 4.73
C THR A 127 7.29 1.94 3.62
N ALA A 128 5.99 2.15 3.83
CA ALA A 128 4.91 1.75 2.93
C ALA A 128 4.61 2.78 1.82
N ALA A 129 5.16 3.99 1.89
CA ALA A 129 4.91 5.06 0.93
C ALA A 129 6.17 5.80 0.49
N ALA A 130 6.30 6.07 -0.81
CA ALA A 130 7.29 6.98 -1.34
C ALA A 130 6.71 8.39 -1.44
N CYS A 131 7.42 9.38 -0.90
CA CYS A 131 7.06 10.79 -1.03
C CYS A 131 8.25 11.64 -1.49
N GLY A 132 7.95 12.72 -2.22
CA GLY A 132 8.91 13.70 -2.72
C GLY A 132 8.49 15.13 -2.38
N THR A 133 9.36 16.11 -2.63
CA THR A 133 9.03 17.55 -2.50
C THR A 133 8.91 18.19 -3.86
N LYS A 134 8.10 19.26 -3.99
CA LYS A 134 7.95 20.00 -5.26
C LYS A 134 9.25 20.63 -5.78
N LYS A 135 10.27 20.84 -4.93
CA LYS A 135 11.57 21.45 -5.29
C LYS A 135 12.70 20.45 -5.52
N HIS A 136 12.66 19.27 -4.90
CA HIS A 136 13.69 18.23 -5.02
C HIS A 136 13.06 16.84 -4.94
N TRP A 137 13.31 16.03 -5.97
CA TRP A 137 12.87 14.64 -6.11
C TRP A 137 13.71 13.66 -5.27
N ARG A 138 13.98 13.99 -4.00
CA ARG A 138 14.70 13.08 -3.09
C ARG A 138 13.69 12.24 -2.30
N LYS A 139 13.85 10.91 -2.38
CA LYS A 139 13.17 9.93 -1.54
C LYS A 139 13.50 10.22 -0.07
N TRP A 140 12.50 10.50 0.75
CA TRP A 140 12.69 10.57 2.20
C TRP A 140 12.83 9.14 2.75
N THR A 141 14.01 8.78 3.27
CA THR A 141 14.32 7.40 3.72
C THR A 141 14.58 7.25 5.23
N LYS A 142 14.19 8.21 6.09
CA LYS A 142 14.40 8.06 7.55
C LYS A 142 13.21 7.38 8.24
N THR A 143 13.43 6.11 8.59
CA THR A 143 12.53 5.16 9.27
C THR A 143 12.25 5.53 10.73
N VAL A 144 10.98 5.41 11.14
CA VAL A 144 10.58 4.98 12.49
C VAL A 144 9.51 3.91 12.24
N SER A 145 9.82 2.65 12.56
CA SER A 145 8.89 1.51 12.39
C SER A 145 8.21 1.23 13.73
N ALA A 146 6.89 1.14 13.77
CA ALA A 146 6.17 0.59 14.91
C ALA A 146 5.73 -0.84 14.55
N ARG A 147 6.32 -1.85 15.19
CA ARG A 147 5.90 -3.24 15.00
C ARG A 147 4.61 -3.46 15.79
N ALA A 148 3.54 -3.86 15.12
CA ALA A 148 2.38 -4.42 15.80
C ALA A 148 2.73 -5.84 16.27
N SER A 149 2.96 -6.01 17.58
CA SER A 149 2.94 -7.34 18.22
C SER A 149 1.51 -7.67 18.62
N VAL A 150 0.99 -8.78 18.09
CA VAL A 150 -0.31 -9.33 18.47
C VAL A 150 -0.19 -9.89 19.90
N ALA A 151 -0.99 -9.37 20.82
CA ALA A 151 -1.34 -10.04 22.07
C ALA A 151 -2.51 -11.01 21.84
#